data_AF-W7U846-F1
#
_entry.id   AF-W7U846-F1
#
_cell.length_a   1.000
_cell.length_b   1.000
_cell.length_c   1.000
_cell.angle_alpha   90.00
_cell.angle_beta   90.00
_cell.angle_gamma   90.00
#
_symmetry.space_group_name_H-M   'P 1'
#
loop_
_entity.id
_entity.type
_entity.pdbx_description
1 polymer ?
#
loop_
_entity_poly.entity_id
_entity_poly.type
_entity_poly.pdbx_seq_one_letter_code
_entity_poly.pdbx_strand_id
1 'polypeptide(L)'
;MPSLAHLDLSCNQITALDTTFPYLPSLQILLVPFNRIEDLEGWGQYGSCLLPALRTLDLRDNLLSHHLPPFLPANGNPVCARPGYVSVTAALFRELKRLDGLDLGKCEGSSR
;
A
#
# COMPACT_ATOMS: atom_id res chain seq x y z
N MET A 1 10.40 -18.33 13.33
CA MET A 1 9.41 -17.51 12.59
C MET A 1 9.99 -16.11 12.42
N PRO A 2 9.96 -15.52 11.23
CA PRO A 2 10.52 -14.18 11.01
C PRO A 2 9.78 -13.15 11.88
N SER A 3 10.54 -12.47 12.74
CA SER A 3 10.05 -11.45 13.70
C SER A 3 10.10 -10.03 13.11
N LEU A 4 10.28 -9.93 11.79
CA LEU A 4 10.44 -8.64 11.12
C LEU A 4 9.14 -7.85 11.24
N ALA A 5 9.18 -6.76 12.01
CA ALA A 5 8.04 -5.88 12.23
C ALA A 5 8.05 -4.66 11.28
N HIS A 6 9.23 -4.29 10.80
CA HIS A 6 9.48 -3.11 9.98
C HIS A 6 10.35 -3.50 8.79
N LEU A 7 9.88 -3.21 7.60
CA LEU A 7 10.62 -3.41 6.36
C LEU A 7 10.58 -2.13 5.55
N ASP A 8 11.77 -1.57 5.31
CA ASP A 8 11.96 -0.39 4.49
C ASP A 8 12.68 -0.82 3.19
N LEU A 9 11.97 -0.66 2.09
CA LEU A 9 12.42 -0.91 0.72
C LEU A 9 12.39 0.40 -0.09
N SER A 10 12.42 1.55 0.57
CA SER A 10 12.42 2.86 -0.09
C SER A 10 13.61 3.02 -1.03
N CYS A 11 13.44 3.87 -2.05
CA CYS A 11 14.51 4.27 -2.98
C CYS A 11 15.16 3.09 -3.74
N ASN A 12 14.34 2.11 -4.12
CA ASN A 12 14.76 0.98 -4.95
C ASN A 12 14.15 1.09 -6.37
N GLN A 13 14.26 0.02 -7.15
CA GLN A 13 13.72 -0.07 -8.51
C GLN A 13 12.65 -1.17 -8.60
N ILE A 14 11.91 -1.39 -7.51
CA ILE A 14 10.88 -2.42 -7.43
C ILE A 14 9.73 -2.03 -8.36
N THR A 15 9.36 -2.91 -9.28
CA THR A 15 8.30 -2.67 -10.27
C THR A 15 6.98 -3.35 -9.92
N ALA A 16 7.01 -4.37 -9.07
CA ALA A 16 5.83 -5.11 -8.64
C ALA A 16 6.03 -5.69 -7.24
N LEU A 17 4.91 -5.84 -6.51
CA LEU A 17 4.83 -6.60 -5.27
C LEU A 17 3.83 -7.74 -5.52
N ASP A 18 4.33 -8.96 -5.66
CA ASP A 18 3.56 -10.10 -6.13
C ASP A 18 3.47 -11.23 -5.07
N THR A 19 2.96 -12.39 -5.49
CA THR A 19 2.83 -13.58 -4.63
C THR A 19 4.16 -14.22 -4.25
N THR A 20 5.28 -13.79 -4.86
CA THR A 20 6.62 -14.23 -4.45
C THR A 20 7.12 -13.50 -3.21
N PHE A 21 6.43 -12.42 -2.79
CA PHE A 21 6.75 -11.72 -1.57
C PHE A 21 6.66 -12.69 -0.37
N PRO A 22 7.70 -12.75 0.48
CA PRO A 22 7.75 -13.74 1.55
C PRO A 22 6.59 -13.56 2.54
N TYR A 23 6.14 -14.67 3.10
CA TYR A 23 5.22 -14.65 4.24
C TYR A 23 5.90 -14.01 5.45
N LEU A 24 5.43 -12.83 5.84
CA LEU A 24 5.95 -12.06 6.98
C LEU A 24 4.81 -11.81 7.98
N PRO A 25 4.49 -12.82 8.83
CA PRO A 25 3.34 -12.76 9.74
C PRO A 25 3.42 -11.64 10.77
N SER A 26 4.63 -11.19 11.08
CA SER A 26 4.87 -10.18 12.12
C SER A 26 5.02 -8.77 11.54
N LEU A 27 5.00 -8.60 10.21
CA LEU A 27 5.29 -7.31 9.57
C LEU A 27 4.14 -6.35 9.81
N GLN A 28 4.45 -5.22 10.43
CA GLN A 28 3.49 -4.18 10.76
C GLN A 28 3.67 -2.94 9.89
N ILE A 29 4.90 -2.66 9.47
CA ILE A 29 5.23 -1.49 8.66
C ILE A 29 5.99 -1.93 7.42
N LEU A 30 5.46 -1.56 6.25
CA LEU A 30 6.11 -1.73 4.97
C LEU A 30 6.20 -0.38 4.27
N LEU A 31 7.43 0.09 4.08
CA LEU A 31 7.73 1.30 3.35
C LEU A 31 8.33 0.90 2.01
N VAL A 32 7.67 1.26 0.92
CA VAL A 32 8.15 1.06 -0.45
C VAL A 32 8.12 2.37 -1.27
N PRO A 33 8.32 3.58 -0.68
CA PRO A 33 8.26 4.81 -1.47
C PRO A 33 9.47 4.95 -2.40
N PHE A 34 9.36 5.79 -3.42
CA PHE A 34 10.43 6.03 -4.42
C PHE A 34 10.86 4.74 -5.12
N ASN A 35 9.88 3.96 -5.57
CA ASN A 35 10.07 2.76 -6.38
C ASN A 35 9.36 2.94 -7.73
N ARG A 36 9.18 1.86 -8.49
CA ARG A 36 8.56 1.87 -9.82
C ARG A 36 7.30 1.00 -9.88
N ILE A 37 6.59 0.84 -8.76
CA ILE A 37 5.42 -0.04 -8.68
C ILE A 37 4.27 0.56 -9.49
N GLU A 38 3.73 -0.20 -10.44
CA GLU A 38 2.66 0.25 -11.36
C GLU A 38 1.26 -0.17 -10.89
N ASP A 39 1.14 -1.30 -10.18
CA ASP A 39 -0.11 -1.77 -9.60
C ASP A 39 0.12 -2.61 -8.33
N LEU A 40 -0.99 -3.01 -7.69
CA LEU A 40 -1.01 -3.95 -6.56
C LEU A 40 -1.73 -5.26 -6.92
N GLU A 41 -1.94 -5.52 -8.22
CA GLU A 41 -2.69 -6.71 -8.68
C GLU A 41 -1.96 -8.00 -8.28
N GLY A 42 -0.63 -7.97 -8.28
CA GLY A 42 0.21 -9.08 -7.81
C GLY A 42 -0.05 -9.49 -6.35
N TRP A 43 -0.52 -8.57 -5.51
CA TRP A 43 -0.93 -8.89 -4.15
C TRP A 43 -2.36 -9.38 -4.05
N GLY A 44 -3.24 -9.00 -4.97
CA GLY A 44 -4.60 -9.53 -5.14
C GLY A 44 -5.28 -9.95 -3.83
N GLN A 45 -5.93 -11.12 -3.82
CA GLN A 45 -6.54 -11.70 -2.62
C GLN A 45 -5.53 -12.25 -1.58
N TYR A 46 -4.24 -12.22 -1.88
CA TYR A 46 -3.19 -12.85 -1.08
C TYR A 46 -2.44 -11.89 -0.16
N GLY A 47 -2.61 -10.57 -0.32
CA GLY A 47 -1.97 -9.55 0.51
C GLY A 47 -2.17 -9.79 2.00
N SER A 48 -3.41 -10.05 2.42
CA SER A 48 -3.72 -10.37 3.83
C SER A 48 -3.16 -11.71 4.31
N CYS A 49 -2.91 -12.65 3.39
CA CYS A 49 -2.30 -13.93 3.73
C CYS A 49 -0.78 -13.79 3.92
N LEU A 50 -0.13 -12.95 3.10
CA LEU A 50 1.30 -12.72 3.14
C LEU A 50 1.70 -11.82 4.31
N LEU A 51 0.93 -10.77 4.56
CA LEU A 51 1.21 -9.72 5.55
C LEU A 51 -0.01 -9.52 6.49
N PRO A 52 -0.41 -10.55 7.27
CA PRO A 52 -1.63 -10.52 8.06
C PRO A 52 -1.63 -9.46 9.16
N ALA A 53 -0.45 -9.00 9.61
CA ALA A 53 -0.30 -8.02 10.67
C ALA A 53 0.02 -6.60 10.15
N LEU A 54 -0.06 -6.35 8.83
CA LEU A 54 0.34 -5.08 8.24
C LEU A 54 -0.60 -3.95 8.67
N ARG A 55 -0.04 -2.91 9.27
CA ARG A 55 -0.76 -1.75 9.80
C ARG A 55 -0.45 -0.48 9.04
N THR A 56 0.74 -0.37 8.48
CA THR A 56 1.20 0.81 7.75
C THR A 56 1.82 0.38 6.43
N LEU A 57 1.31 0.94 5.33
CA LEU A 57 1.82 0.76 3.98
C LEU A 57 2.09 2.14 3.37
N ASP A 58 3.27 2.33 2.81
CA ASP A 58 3.64 3.56 2.11
C ASP A 58 4.14 3.25 0.70
N LEU A 59 3.35 3.65 -0.28
CA LEU A 59 3.54 3.47 -1.73
C LEU A 59 3.74 4.82 -2.44
N ARG A 60 3.98 5.92 -1.71
CA ARG A 60 4.21 7.24 -2.32
C ARG A 60 5.37 7.22 -3.31
N ASP A 61 5.32 8.11 -4.30
CA ASP A 61 6.40 8.24 -5.30
C ASP A 61 6.70 6.92 -6.03
N ASN A 62 5.65 6.16 -6.35
CA ASN A 62 5.66 5.02 -7.27
C ASN A 62 4.95 5.39 -8.58
N LEU A 63 4.84 4.43 -9.48
CA LEU A 63 4.22 4.58 -10.80
C LEU A 63 2.75 4.15 -10.85
N LEU A 64 2.12 3.96 -9.69
CA LEU A 64 0.71 3.59 -9.54
C LEU A 64 -0.22 4.53 -10.34
N SER A 65 0.24 5.76 -10.60
CA SER A 65 -0.46 6.79 -11.35
C SER A 65 -0.25 6.80 -12.86
N HIS A 66 0.57 5.94 -13.46
CA HIS A 66 0.82 6.02 -14.92
C HIS A 66 -0.44 5.77 -15.77
N HIS A 67 -1.51 5.24 -15.18
CA HIS A 67 -2.84 5.16 -15.80
C HIS A 67 -3.76 6.37 -15.51
N LEU A 68 -3.28 7.44 -14.88
CA LEU A 68 -4.04 8.65 -14.58
C LEU A 68 -3.66 9.82 -15.51
N PRO A 69 -4.64 10.66 -15.91
CA PRO A 69 -4.36 11.82 -16.75
C PRO A 69 -3.44 12.82 -16.02
N PRO A 70 -2.65 13.61 -16.76
CA PRO A 70 -1.51 14.40 -16.27
C PRO A 70 -1.84 15.57 -15.32
N PHE A 71 -3.08 15.70 -14.84
CA PHE A 71 -3.58 16.88 -14.11
C PHE A 71 -3.68 16.70 -12.59
N LEU A 72 -3.19 15.59 -12.02
CA LEU A 72 -3.24 15.36 -10.58
C LEU A 72 -1.99 15.92 -9.88
N PRO A 73 -2.15 16.62 -8.74
CA PRO A 73 -1.05 17.31 -8.06
C PRO A 73 0.03 16.36 -7.56
N ALA A 74 1.29 16.78 -7.72
CA ALA A 74 2.52 16.01 -7.54
C ALA A 74 2.94 15.73 -6.08
N ASN A 75 2.05 15.88 -5.10
CA ASN A 75 2.39 15.69 -3.69
C ASN A 75 1.49 14.60 -3.08
N GLY A 76 1.93 13.34 -3.25
CA GLY A 76 1.23 12.15 -2.78
C GLY A 76 0.97 11.16 -3.91
N ASN A 77 0.67 9.91 -3.57
CA ASN A 77 0.28 8.89 -4.53
C ASN A 77 -1.02 9.36 -5.24
N PRO A 78 -1.02 9.65 -6.56
CA PRO A 78 -2.20 10.17 -7.26
C PRO A 78 -3.37 9.17 -7.26
N VAL A 79 -3.08 7.90 -6.98
CA VAL A 79 -4.08 6.84 -6.85
C VAL A 79 -4.86 6.95 -5.53
N CYS A 80 -4.33 7.60 -4.49
CA CYS A 80 -5.13 7.95 -3.30
C CYS A 80 -6.34 8.82 -3.63
N ALA A 81 -6.29 9.60 -4.71
CA ALA A 81 -7.41 10.40 -5.18
C ALA A 81 -8.41 9.58 -6.02
N ARG A 82 -8.08 8.35 -6.44
CA ARG A 82 -9.03 7.49 -7.15
C ARG A 82 -10.09 6.97 -6.18
N PRO A 83 -11.38 7.12 -6.52
CA PRO A 83 -12.45 6.47 -5.78
C PRO A 83 -12.20 4.97 -5.70
N GLY A 84 -12.22 4.43 -4.48
CA GLY A 84 -12.08 3.00 -4.25
C GLY A 84 -10.65 2.50 -4.05
N TYR A 85 -9.58 3.26 -4.36
CA TYR A 85 -8.21 2.79 -4.08
C TYR A 85 -8.00 2.47 -2.61
N VAL A 86 -8.27 3.45 -1.75
CA VAL A 86 -8.15 3.30 -0.30
C VAL A 86 -8.99 2.12 0.21
N SER A 87 -10.21 1.96 -0.31
CA SER A 87 -11.13 0.88 0.06
C SER A 87 -10.62 -0.50 -0.39
N VAL A 88 -10.13 -0.61 -1.63
CA VAL A 88 -9.56 -1.84 -2.17
C VAL A 88 -8.28 -2.20 -1.43
N THR A 89 -7.35 -1.27 -1.27
CA THR A 89 -6.09 -1.52 -0.54
C THR A 89 -6.35 -1.87 0.92
N ALA A 90 -7.31 -1.24 1.59
CA ALA A 90 -7.74 -1.63 2.93
C ALA A 90 -8.42 -3.01 2.94
N ALA A 91 -9.17 -3.37 1.90
CA ALA A 91 -9.76 -4.70 1.78
C ALA A 91 -8.70 -5.80 1.56
N LEU A 92 -7.59 -5.47 0.87
CA LEU A 92 -6.44 -6.38 0.73
C LEU A 92 -5.70 -6.58 2.05
N PHE A 93 -5.72 -5.59 2.94
CA PHE A 93 -5.02 -5.58 4.21
C PHE A 93 -5.96 -5.25 5.38
N ARG A 94 -6.56 -6.28 5.97
CA ARG A 94 -7.60 -6.13 7.02
C ARG A 94 -7.16 -5.32 8.25
N GLU A 95 -5.89 -5.38 8.60
CA GLU A 95 -5.32 -4.69 9.77
C GLU A 95 -4.72 -3.31 9.43
N LEU A 96 -4.87 -2.86 8.17
CA LEU A 96 -4.27 -1.62 7.69
C LEU A 96 -4.93 -0.42 8.35
N LYS A 97 -4.13 0.37 9.04
CA LYS A 97 -4.55 1.61 9.71
C LYS A 97 -4.04 2.85 8.99
N ARG A 98 -2.92 2.72 8.30
CA ARG A 98 -2.27 3.82 7.59
C ARG A 98 -1.87 3.43 6.18
N LEU A 99 -2.26 4.25 5.21
CA LEU A 99 -1.91 4.09 3.80
C LEU A 99 -1.37 5.41 3.27
N ASP A 100 -0.13 5.43 2.76
CA ASP A 100 0.51 6.61 2.17
C ASP A 100 0.52 7.83 3.11
N GLY A 101 0.59 7.57 4.42
CA GLY A 101 0.51 8.57 5.48
C GLY A 101 -0.92 9.01 5.85
N LEU A 102 -1.96 8.53 5.15
CA LEU A 102 -3.37 8.74 5.50
C LEU A 102 -3.80 7.77 6.59
N ASP A 103 -4.51 8.28 7.60
CA ASP A 103 -5.10 7.47 8.68
C ASP A 103 -6.49 6.96 8.28
N LEU A 104 -6.62 5.65 8.07
CA LEU A 104 -7.85 4.98 7.64
C LEU A 104 -8.86 4.86 8.78
N GLY A 105 -8.42 4.91 10.04
CA GLY A 105 -9.29 4.83 11.21
C GLY A 105 -10.22 6.05 11.35
N LYS A 106 -9.99 7.12 10.59
CA LYS A 106 -10.87 8.31 10.56
C LYS A 106 -11.90 8.29 9.43
N CYS A 107 -11.83 7.34 8.49
CA CYS A 107 -12.75 7.27 7.36
C CYS A 107 -14.14 6.72 7.73
N GLU A 108 -14.32 6.09 8.91
CA GLU A 108 -15.63 5.62 9.40
C GLU A 108 -16.56 6.75 9.95
N GLY A 109 -16.20 8.02 9.78
CA GLY A 109 -16.85 9.15 10.46
C GLY A 109 -17.73 10.10 9.63
N SER A 110 -18.01 9.86 8.35
CA SER A 110 -18.79 10.82 7.54
C SER A 110 -19.84 10.17 6.63
N SER A 111 -20.90 9.66 7.25
CA SER A 111 -22.23 9.59 6.62
C SER A 111 -23.30 9.60 7.71
N ARG A 112 -23.85 10.79 7.95
CA ARG A 112 -25.19 10.99 8.50
C ARG A 112 -25.90 12.00 7.63
#